data_AF-A0A7V9CE14-F1
#
_entry.id   AF-A0A7V9CE14-F1
#
_cell.length_a   1.000
_cell.length_b   1.000
_cell.length_c   1.000
_cell.angle_alpha   90.00
_cell.angle_beta   90.00
_cell.angle_gamma   90.00
#
_symmetry.space_group_name_H-M   'P 1'
#
loop_
_entity.id
_entity.type
_entity.pdbx_description
1 polymer ?
#
loop_
_entity_poly.entity_id
_entity_poly.type
_entity_poly.pdbx_seq_one_letter_code
_entity_poly.pdbx_strand_id
1 'polypeptide(L)'
;APTRLPAFRAALGERQRLLGAAALLVVTAACAWATYQPLRAANASDAALIALESGEIDEARDLITKATDIDPVTVEPLFNLAVIEATAKRPDAARGALERAVALQPENPTTWLRLAEYDAGQGDLKGAIAALRPALYLDPKNTNAVSLFLDVTRQAATPSAPATPTP
;
A
#
# COMPACT_ATOMS: atom_id res chain seq x y z
N ALA A 1 44.81 -15.96 -52.58
CA ALA A 1 45.08 -15.37 -51.26
C ALA A 1 43.77 -15.01 -50.56
N PRO A 2 43.28 -15.82 -49.61
CA PRO A 2 42.04 -15.51 -48.89
C PRO A 2 42.25 -15.50 -47.37
N THR A 3 42.63 -14.37 -46.76
CA THR A 3 42.76 -14.28 -45.29
C THR A 3 42.46 -12.87 -44.78
N ARG A 4 41.20 -12.42 -44.84
CA ARG A 4 40.77 -11.20 -44.11
C ARG A 4 39.32 -11.25 -43.64
N LEU A 5 38.85 -12.31 -42.98
CA LEU A 5 37.54 -12.30 -42.29
C LEU A 5 37.40 -13.03 -40.92
N PRO A 6 38.46 -13.46 -40.19
CA PRO A 6 38.25 -14.02 -38.84
C PRO A 6 38.07 -12.94 -37.75
N ALA A 7 38.74 -11.79 -37.87
CA ALA A 7 38.77 -10.77 -36.82
C ALA A 7 37.43 -10.05 -36.60
N PHE A 8 36.65 -9.84 -37.66
CA PHE A 8 35.38 -9.12 -37.59
C PHE A 8 34.27 -9.94 -36.90
N ARG A 9 34.21 -11.26 -37.14
CA ARG A 9 33.27 -12.16 -36.47
C ARG A 9 33.61 -12.36 -34.98
N ALA A 10 34.89 -12.38 -34.62
CA ALA A 10 35.34 -12.47 -33.23
C ALA A 10 34.94 -11.23 -32.42
N ALA A 11 35.15 -10.03 -32.96
CA ALA A 11 34.79 -8.77 -32.30
C ALA A 11 33.26 -8.59 -32.09
N LEU A 12 32.44 -9.11 -33.02
CA LEU A 12 30.98 -9.14 -32.88
C LEU A 12 30.53 -10.10 -31.76
N GLY A 13 31.17 -11.27 -31.63
CA GLY A 13 30.89 -12.23 -30.56
C GLY A 13 31.34 -11.76 -29.18
N GLU A 14 32.44 -11.03 -29.10
CA GLU A 14 32.95 -10.45 -27.85
C GLU A 14 32.04 -9.33 -27.32
N ARG A 15 31.56 -8.44 -28.20
CA ARG A 15 30.53 -7.43 -27.85
C ARG A 15 29.23 -8.07 -27.39
N GLN A 16 28.75 -9.13 -28.05
CA GLN A 16 27.55 -9.85 -27.64
C GLN A 16 27.70 -10.53 -26.27
N ARG A 17 28.89 -11.07 -25.96
CA ARG A 17 29.21 -11.64 -24.64
C ARG A 17 29.26 -10.57 -23.55
N LEU A 18 29.88 -9.42 -23.84
CA LEU A 18 29.91 -8.28 -22.91
C LEU A 18 28.51 -7.72 -22.64
N LEU A 19 27.67 -7.61 -23.68
CA LEU A 19 26.27 -7.20 -23.54
C LEU A 19 25.46 -8.23 -22.72
N GLY A 20 25.66 -9.53 -22.97
CA GLY A 20 25.02 -10.59 -22.18
C GLY A 20 25.45 -10.60 -20.71
N ALA A 21 26.74 -10.39 -20.43
CA ALA A 21 27.26 -10.29 -19.07
C ALA A 21 26.76 -9.04 -18.34
N ALA A 22 26.68 -7.90 -19.04
CA ALA A 22 26.11 -6.67 -18.48
C ALA A 22 24.61 -6.84 -18.17
N ALA A 23 23.85 -7.47 -19.06
CA ALA A 23 22.44 -7.79 -18.81
C ALA A 23 22.27 -8.69 -17.59
N LEU A 24 23.11 -9.72 -17.44
CA LEU A 24 23.10 -10.59 -16.26
C LEU A 24 23.39 -9.81 -14.97
N LEU A 25 24.39 -8.93 -14.97
CA LEU A 25 24.70 -8.08 -13.82
C LEU A 25 23.52 -7.18 -13.45
N VAL A 26 22.89 -6.52 -14.43
CA VAL A 26 21.70 -5.70 -14.20
C VAL A 26 20.56 -6.53 -13.61
N VAL A 27 20.30 -7.73 -14.12
CA VAL A 27 19.27 -8.63 -13.59
C VAL A 27 19.61 -9.06 -12.16
N THR A 28 20.85 -9.44 -11.87
CA THR A 28 21.25 -9.83 -10.50
C THR A 28 21.18 -8.65 -9.54
N ALA A 29 21.54 -7.45 -9.97
CA ALA A 29 21.41 -6.23 -9.18
C ALA A 29 19.94 -5.87 -8.94
N ALA A 30 19.08 -6.02 -9.96
CA ALA A 30 17.63 -5.79 -9.83
C ALA A 30 16.98 -6.83 -8.91
N CYS A 31 17.37 -8.11 -8.99
CA CYS A 31 16.90 -9.14 -8.07
C CYS A 31 17.39 -8.90 -6.64
N ALA A 32 18.67 -8.54 -6.46
CA ALA A 32 19.21 -8.20 -5.15
C ALA A 32 18.49 -6.99 -4.55
N TRP A 33 18.25 -5.95 -5.36
CA TRP A 33 17.49 -4.77 -4.98
C TRP A 33 16.05 -5.12 -4.58
N ALA A 34 15.34 -5.89 -5.42
CA ALA A 34 13.97 -6.34 -5.14
C ALA A 34 13.87 -7.24 -3.90
N THR A 35 14.94 -7.97 -3.55
CA THR A 35 14.96 -8.83 -2.36
C THR A 35 15.28 -8.02 -1.08
N TYR A 36 16.10 -6.98 -1.18
CA TYR A 36 16.62 -6.25 0.00
C TYR A 36 15.79 -5.00 0.37
N GLN A 37 15.13 -4.37 -0.60
CA GLN A 37 14.28 -3.20 -0.35
C GLN A 37 13.09 -3.45 0.60
N PRO A 38 12.29 -4.52 0.46
CA PRO A 38 11.10 -4.69 1.30
C PRO A 38 11.45 -4.84 2.78
N LEU A 39 12.60 -5.46 3.11
CA LEU A 39 13.06 -5.56 4.50
C LEU A 39 13.43 -4.19 5.08
N ARG A 40 14.01 -3.30 4.27
CA ARG A 40 14.40 -1.95 4.71
C ARG A 40 13.17 -1.05 4.90
N ALA A 41 12.17 -1.16 4.03
CA ALA A 41 10.89 -0.48 4.18
C ALA A 41 10.10 -0.98 5.39
N ALA A 42 10.11 -2.30 5.63
CA ALA A 42 9.51 -2.92 6.82
C ALA A 42 10.16 -2.39 8.11
N ASN A 43 11.49 -2.39 8.20
CA ASN A 43 12.20 -1.86 9.37
C ASN A 43 11.90 -0.37 9.62
N ALA A 44 11.76 0.44 8.56
CA ALA A 44 11.38 1.84 8.69
C ALA A 44 9.92 2.00 9.14
N SER A 45 9.03 1.10 8.71
CA SER A 45 7.63 1.05 9.16
C SER A 45 7.52 0.66 10.63
N ASP A 46 8.29 -0.33 11.08
CA ASP A 46 8.33 -0.74 12.49
C ASP A 46 8.83 0.41 13.37
N ALA A 47 9.89 1.11 12.95
CA ALA A 47 10.38 2.29 13.64
C ALA A 47 9.32 3.40 13.72
N ALA A 48 8.55 3.61 12.64
CA ALA A 48 7.46 4.58 12.64
C ALA A 48 6.36 4.22 13.65
N LEU A 49 6.00 2.94 13.77
CA LEU A 49 5.00 2.48 14.74
C LEU A 49 5.51 2.63 16.18
N ILE A 50 6.80 2.35 16.45
CA ILE A 50 7.41 2.58 17.76
C ILE A 50 7.39 4.07 18.14
N ALA A 51 7.71 4.95 17.19
CA ALA A 51 7.64 6.40 17.41
C ALA A 51 6.18 6.85 17.68
N LEU A 52 5.21 6.28 16.96
CA LEU A 52 3.78 6.53 17.18
C LEU A 52 3.34 6.11 18.59
N GLU A 53 3.73 4.91 19.05
CA GLU A 53 3.45 4.41 20.41
C GLU A 53 4.10 5.30 21.49
N SER A 54 5.24 5.90 21.18
CA SER A 54 5.94 6.85 22.04
C SER A 54 5.33 8.26 22.02
N GLY A 55 4.31 8.51 21.18
CA GLY A 55 3.65 9.80 21.03
C GLY A 55 4.39 10.79 20.12
N GLU A 56 5.46 10.35 19.47
CA GLU A 56 6.31 11.17 18.60
C GLU A 56 5.75 11.18 17.16
N ILE A 57 4.57 11.79 17.01
CA ILE A 57 3.77 11.74 15.77
C ILE A 57 4.52 12.27 14.54
N ASP A 58 5.34 13.31 14.69
CA ASP A 58 6.07 13.89 13.57
C ASP A 58 7.23 12.99 13.12
N GLU A 59 7.94 12.37 14.06
CA GLU A 59 8.98 11.37 13.74
C GLU A 59 8.37 10.12 13.10
N ALA A 60 7.24 9.64 13.62
CA ALA A 60 6.50 8.54 13.01
C ALA A 60 6.14 8.83 11.55
N ARG A 61 5.68 10.06 11.26
CA ARG A 61 5.36 10.49 9.89
C ARG A 61 6.59 10.54 8.99
N ASP A 62 7.72 11.05 9.48
CA ASP A 62 8.97 11.09 8.71
C ASP A 62 9.49 9.69 8.40
N LEU A 63 9.43 8.78 9.38
CA LEU A 63 9.87 7.40 9.24
C LEU A 63 8.98 6.62 8.27
N ILE A 64 7.66 6.78 8.35
CA ILE A 64 6.76 6.09 7.42
C ILE A 64 6.83 6.65 6.00
N THR A 65 7.10 7.95 5.85
CA THR A 65 7.33 8.56 4.53
C THR A 65 8.61 7.99 3.90
N LYS A 66 9.68 7.81 4.68
CA LYS A 66 10.88 7.11 4.20
C LYS A 66 10.58 5.67 3.80
N ALA A 67 9.71 4.97 4.55
CA ALA A 67 9.29 3.62 4.18
C ALA A 67 8.58 3.60 2.81
N THR A 68 7.66 4.54 2.55
CA THR A 68 7.02 4.68 1.23
C THR A 68 7.99 5.03 0.11
N ASP A 69 9.05 5.80 0.39
CA ASP A 69 10.07 6.15 -0.59
C ASP A 69 11.00 4.97 -0.90
N ILE A 70 11.28 4.13 0.10
CA ILE A 70 12.10 2.93 -0.06
C ILE A 70 11.37 1.89 -0.90
N ASP A 71 10.08 1.66 -0.63
CA ASP A 71 9.27 0.69 -1.36
C ASP A 71 7.93 1.31 -1.80
N PRO A 72 7.90 1.93 -3.00
CA PRO A 72 6.73 2.65 -3.48
C PRO A 72 5.63 1.74 -4.04
N VAL A 73 5.86 0.43 -4.13
CA VAL A 73 4.93 -0.52 -4.76
C VAL A 73 4.11 -1.33 -3.75
N THR A 74 4.48 -1.29 -2.47
CA THR A 74 3.74 -1.94 -1.40
C THR A 74 2.75 -1.00 -0.72
N VAL A 75 1.64 -1.57 -0.26
CA VAL A 75 0.54 -0.82 0.39
C VAL A 75 0.70 -0.73 1.90
N GLU A 76 1.53 -1.57 2.51
CA GLU A 76 1.70 -1.64 3.97
C GLU A 76 2.12 -0.29 4.58
N PRO A 77 3.11 0.44 4.02
CA PRO A 77 3.48 1.74 4.55
C PRO A 77 2.36 2.79 4.44
N LEU A 78 1.49 2.67 3.44
CA LEU A 78 0.32 3.55 3.29
C LEU A 78 -0.75 3.26 4.34
N PHE A 79 -0.94 1.99 4.73
CA PHE A 79 -1.84 1.64 5.83
C PHE A 79 -1.34 2.21 7.16
N ASN A 80 -0.04 2.10 7.44
CA ASN A 80 0.56 2.67 8.64
C ASN A 80 0.51 4.20 8.63
N LEU A 81 0.74 4.84 7.47
CA LEU A 81 0.56 6.28 7.32
C LEU A 81 -0.88 6.70 7.66
N ALA A 82 -1.88 5.95 7.19
CA ALA A 82 -3.28 6.22 7.53
C ALA A 82 -3.53 6.18 9.04
N VAL A 83 -2.97 5.19 9.75
CA VAL A 83 -3.06 5.07 11.22
C VAL A 83 -2.38 6.25 11.93
N ILE A 84 -1.18 6.63 11.47
CA ILE A 84 -0.42 7.76 12.03
C ILE A 84 -1.21 9.06 11.86
N GLU A 85 -1.74 9.33 10.66
CA GLU A 85 -2.52 10.54 10.39
C GLU A 85 -3.86 10.57 11.14
N ALA A 86 -4.51 9.42 11.30
CA ALA A 86 -5.73 9.31 12.10
C ALA A 86 -5.45 9.64 13.57
N THR A 87 -4.36 9.11 14.11
CA THR A 87 -3.89 9.42 15.49
C THR A 87 -3.53 10.89 15.63
N ALA A 88 -2.95 11.48 14.58
CA ALA A 88 -2.63 12.90 14.50
C ALA A 88 -3.87 13.82 14.35
N LYS A 89 -5.09 13.26 14.36
CA LYS A 89 -6.36 13.98 14.12
C LYS A 89 -6.40 14.69 12.77
N ARG A 90 -5.80 14.08 11.74
CA ARG A 90 -5.78 14.56 10.35
C ARG A 90 -6.57 13.59 9.46
N PRO A 91 -7.92 13.57 9.58
CA PRO A 91 -8.73 12.54 8.94
C PRO A 91 -8.64 12.54 7.41
N ASP A 92 -8.53 13.72 6.79
CA ASP A 92 -8.39 13.83 5.33
C ASP A 92 -7.08 13.20 4.83
N ALA A 93 -5.99 13.39 5.56
CA ALA A 93 -4.69 12.80 5.21
C ALA A 93 -4.71 11.27 5.41
N ALA A 94 -5.37 10.80 6.47
CA ALA A 94 -5.53 9.37 6.72
C ALA A 94 -6.33 8.68 5.61
N ARG A 95 -7.48 9.25 5.23
CA ARG A 95 -8.28 8.74 4.11
C ARG A 95 -7.49 8.77 2.80
N GLY A 96 -6.79 9.87 2.52
CA GLY A 96 -5.97 10.02 1.32
C GLY A 96 -4.85 8.97 1.21
N ALA A 97 -4.27 8.53 2.33
CA ALA A 97 -3.30 7.43 2.32
C ALA A 97 -3.95 6.09 1.92
N LEU A 98 -5.17 5.81 2.39
CA LEU A 98 -5.93 4.61 2.02
C LEU A 98 -6.39 4.65 0.56
N GLU A 99 -6.83 5.81 0.07
CA GLU A 99 -7.16 6.01 -1.35
C GLU A 99 -5.95 5.77 -2.25
N ARG A 100 -4.76 6.23 -1.84
CA ARG A 100 -3.50 5.90 -2.54
C ARG A 100 -3.22 4.40 -2.53
N ALA A 101 -3.48 3.70 -1.43
CA ALA A 101 -3.30 2.26 -1.35
C ALA A 101 -4.24 1.52 -2.31
N VAL A 102 -5.50 1.94 -2.39
CA VAL A 102 -6.49 1.44 -3.36
C VAL A 102 -6.05 1.72 -4.80
N ALA A 103 -5.57 2.93 -5.09
CA ALA A 103 -5.08 3.28 -6.43
C ALA A 103 -3.84 2.46 -6.83
N LEU A 104 -2.99 2.11 -5.86
CA LEU A 104 -1.79 1.30 -6.09
C LEU A 104 -2.12 -0.17 -6.34
N GLN A 105 -3.07 -0.74 -5.60
CA GLN A 105 -3.49 -2.14 -5.74
C GLN A 105 -5.02 -2.30 -5.76
N PRO A 106 -5.70 -1.92 -6.85
CA PRO A 106 -7.17 -1.94 -6.93
C PRO A 106 -7.76 -3.36 -6.93
N GLU A 107 -6.96 -4.37 -7.26
CA GLU A 107 -7.35 -5.79 -7.22
C GLU A 107 -7.06 -6.46 -5.87
N ASN A 108 -6.47 -5.74 -4.92
CA ASN A 108 -6.23 -6.25 -3.57
C ASN A 108 -7.44 -5.93 -2.67
N PRO A 109 -8.25 -6.94 -2.26
CA PRO A 109 -9.45 -6.72 -1.44
C PRO A 109 -9.14 -6.04 -0.11
N THR A 110 -7.93 -6.23 0.44
CA THR A 110 -7.52 -5.63 1.71
C THR A 110 -7.45 -4.10 1.62
N THR A 111 -7.04 -3.52 0.49
CA THR A 111 -6.96 -2.05 0.34
C THR A 111 -8.35 -1.41 0.48
N TRP A 112 -9.35 -2.00 -0.19
CA TRP A 112 -10.75 -1.60 -0.10
C TRP A 112 -11.33 -1.83 1.29
N LEU A 113 -11.01 -2.96 1.93
CA LEU A 113 -11.46 -3.24 3.28
C LEU A 113 -10.90 -2.22 4.29
N ARG A 114 -9.61 -1.87 4.20
CA ARG A 114 -9.01 -0.84 5.07
C ARG A 114 -9.65 0.53 4.90
N LEU A 115 -9.92 0.95 3.66
CA LEU A 115 -10.66 2.18 3.39
C LEU A 115 -12.08 2.14 3.99
N ALA A 116 -12.77 1.01 3.86
CA ALA A 116 -14.10 0.85 4.43
C ALA A 116 -14.11 0.85 5.96
N GLU A 117 -13.17 0.15 6.59
CA GLU A 117 -12.98 0.15 8.05
C GLU A 117 -12.77 1.57 8.57
N TYR A 118 -11.93 2.34 7.87
CA TYR A 118 -11.66 3.73 8.19
C TYR A 118 -12.91 4.62 8.04
N ASP A 119 -13.58 4.57 6.89
CA ASP A 119 -14.79 5.37 6.62
C ASP A 119 -15.91 5.03 7.61
N ALA A 120 -16.08 3.74 7.96
CA ALA A 120 -17.04 3.30 8.95
C ALA A 120 -16.72 3.88 10.35
N GLY A 121 -15.44 3.87 10.73
CA GLY A 121 -14.96 4.46 11.98
C GLY A 121 -15.15 5.97 12.06
N GLN A 122 -15.11 6.67 10.92
CA GLN A 122 -15.43 8.11 10.82
C GLN A 122 -16.94 8.39 10.77
N GLY A 123 -17.79 7.36 10.70
CA GLY A 123 -19.24 7.49 10.54
C GLY A 123 -19.69 7.80 9.10
N ASP A 124 -18.78 7.79 8.12
CA ASP A 124 -19.13 7.84 6.70
C ASP A 124 -19.62 6.45 6.23
N LEU A 125 -20.81 6.07 6.70
CA LEU A 125 -21.43 4.79 6.37
C LEU A 125 -21.64 4.62 4.85
N LYS A 126 -21.81 5.73 4.12
CA LYS A 126 -21.96 5.70 2.66
C LYS A 126 -20.64 5.36 1.98
N GLY A 127 -19.54 6.02 2.38
CA GLY A 127 -18.19 5.71 1.91
C GLY A 127 -17.79 4.28 2.22
N ALA A 128 -18.05 3.83 3.45
CA ALA A 128 -17.78 2.46 3.87
C ALA A 128 -18.50 1.42 3.01
N ILE A 129 -19.81 1.60 2.74
CA ILE A 129 -20.57 0.72 1.84
C ILE A 129 -19.99 0.74 0.42
N ALA A 130 -19.60 1.92 -0.08
CA ALA A 130 -19.02 2.04 -1.41
C ALA A 130 -17.71 1.26 -1.55
N ALA A 131 -16.83 1.32 -0.54
CA ALA A 131 -15.57 0.59 -0.49
C ALA A 131 -15.73 -0.92 -0.19
N LEU A 132 -16.76 -1.33 0.57
CA LEU A 132 -17.02 -2.75 0.84
C LEU A 132 -17.49 -3.54 -0.38
N ARG A 133 -18.17 -2.89 -1.32
CA ARG A 133 -18.65 -3.54 -2.56
C ARG A 133 -17.50 -4.18 -3.37
N PRO A 134 -16.43 -3.45 -3.75
CA PRO A 134 -15.30 -4.07 -4.43
C PRO A 134 -14.54 -5.04 -3.54
N ALA A 135 -14.39 -4.79 -2.23
CA ALA A 135 -13.75 -5.73 -1.31
C ALA A 135 -14.43 -7.11 -1.33
N LEU A 136 -15.76 -7.14 -1.22
CA LEU A 136 -16.58 -8.36 -1.25
C LEU A 136 -16.68 -8.98 -2.65
N TYR A 137 -16.56 -8.18 -3.71
CA TYR A 137 -16.50 -8.71 -5.08
C TYR A 137 -15.20 -9.49 -5.32
N LEU A 138 -14.07 -8.93 -4.85
CA LEU A 138 -12.74 -9.52 -5.00
C LEU A 138 -12.52 -10.71 -4.04
N ASP A 139 -13.01 -10.62 -2.81
CA ASP A 139 -12.99 -11.73 -1.85
C ASP A 139 -14.35 -11.90 -1.14
N PRO A 140 -15.28 -12.67 -1.75
CA PRO A 140 -16.60 -12.92 -1.17
C PRO A 140 -16.58 -13.72 0.14
N LYS A 141 -15.45 -14.36 0.49
CA LYS A 141 -15.33 -15.20 1.68
C LYS A 141 -14.67 -14.48 2.86
N ASN A 142 -14.30 -13.22 2.68
CA ASN A 142 -13.72 -12.40 3.74
C ASN A 142 -14.76 -12.12 4.83
N THR A 143 -14.68 -12.86 5.94
CA THR A 143 -15.63 -12.74 7.05
C THR A 143 -15.65 -11.33 7.64
N ASN A 144 -14.52 -10.63 7.69
CA ASN A 144 -14.44 -9.27 8.23
C ASN A 144 -15.17 -8.27 7.33
N ALA A 145 -15.01 -8.40 6.00
CA ALA A 145 -15.73 -7.57 5.05
C ALA A 145 -17.25 -7.83 5.12
N VAL A 146 -17.65 -9.11 5.24
CA VAL A 146 -19.07 -9.48 5.36
C VAL A 146 -19.66 -8.93 6.66
N SER A 147 -18.98 -9.12 7.79
CA SER A 147 -19.46 -8.62 9.09
C SER A 147 -19.57 -7.10 9.10
N LEU A 148 -18.54 -6.41 8.61
CA LEU A 148 -18.55 -4.94 8.54
C LEU A 148 -19.67 -4.43 7.64
N PHE A 149 -19.92 -5.08 6.50
CA PHE A 149 -21.03 -4.71 5.62
C PHE A 149 -22.39 -4.86 6.30
N LEU A 150 -22.63 -5.97 7.00
CA LEU A 150 -23.87 -6.17 7.75
C LEU A 150 -24.05 -5.13 8.87
N ASP A 151 -22.98 -4.77 9.56
CA ASP A 151 -23.04 -3.79 10.65
C ASP A 151 -23.27 -2.38 10.12
N VAL A 152 -22.53 -1.96 9.09
CA VAL A 152 -22.67 -0.64 8.47
C VAL A 152 -24.05 -0.48 7.84
N THR A 153 -24.56 -1.50 7.14
CA THR A 153 -25.91 -1.44 6.53
C THR A 153 -27.01 -1.40 7.59
N ARG A 154 -26.87 -2.13 8.69
CA ARG A 154 -27.81 -2.06 9.83
C ARG A 154 -27.83 -0.65 10.44
N GLN A 155 -26.65 -0.07 10.67
CA GLN A 155 -26.54 1.30 11.21
C GLN A 155 -27.10 2.35 10.24
N ALA A 156 -26.88 2.20 8.94
CA ALA A 156 -27.43 3.10 7.93
C ALA A 156 -28.95 3.00 7.80
N ALA A 157 -29.53 1.82 8.11
CA ALA A 157 -30.97 1.56 8.06
C ALA A 157 -31.71 2.02 9.33
N THR A 158 -31.02 2.19 10.47
CA THR A 158 -31.62 2.81 11.66
C THR A 158 -31.69 4.33 11.45
N PRO A 159 -32.88 4.92 11.25
CA PRO A 159 -33.00 6.38 11.25
C PRO A 159 -32.50 6.88 12.61
N SER A 160 -31.62 7.90 12.64
CA SER A 160 -31.25 8.51 13.92
C SER A 160 -32.55 8.87 14.63
N ALA A 161 -32.78 8.32 15.82
CA ALA A 161 -33.98 8.62 16.59
C ALA A 161 -34.15 10.15 16.61
N PRO A 162 -35.33 10.71 16.28
CA PRO A 162 -35.53 12.15 16.35
C PRO A 162 -35.16 12.57 17.77
N ALA A 163 -34.27 13.55 17.89
CA ALA A 163 -33.93 14.17 19.17
C ALA A 163 -35.26 14.55 19.81
N THR A 164 -35.68 13.81 20.82
CA THR A 164 -36.88 14.11 21.59
C THR A 164 -36.68 15.53 22.12
N PRO A 165 -37.55 16.51 21.78
CA PRO A 165 -37.52 17.78 22.46
C PRO A 165 -37.82 17.48 23.93
N THR A 166 -36.84 17.78 24.79
CA THR A 166 -37.03 17.79 26.24
C THR A 166 -38.23 18.68 26.58
N PRO A 167 -39.09 18.26 27.53
CA PRO A 167 -40.35 18.94 27.85
C PRO A 167 -40.16 20.38 28.34
#